data_AF-A0A7S2K629-F1
#
_entry.id   AF-A0A7S2K629-F1
#
_cell.length_a   1.000
_cell.length_b   1.000
_cell.length_c   1.000
_cell.angle_alpha   90.00
_cell.angle_beta   90.00
_cell.angle_gamma   90.00
#
_symmetry.space_group_name_H-M   'P 1'
#
loop_
_entity.id
_entity.type
_entity.pdbx_description
1 polymer ?
#
loop_
_entity_poly.entity_id
_entity_poly.type
_entity_poly.pdbx_seq_one_letter_code
_entity_poly.pdbx_strand_id
1 'polypeptide(L)'
;SGRIGDRGPRPGGACMRVHSGAMESPTADAFVNFANQNFGYGKFIGSCTQEEILQMCCPEMNVGLLLYGAMPDESVVLVHGCRRYSRYRGYLNDFQYAGPQESGEE
;
A
#
# COMPACT_ATOMS: atom_id res chain seq x y z
N SER A 1 35.35 -12.17 37.46
CA SER A 1 35.59 -11.33 36.28
C SER A 1 35.32 -12.17 35.03
N GLY A 2 34.06 -12.22 34.57
CA GLY A 2 33.66 -12.95 33.37
C GLY A 2 33.41 -11.94 32.26
N ARG A 3 34.20 -12.00 31.18
CA ARG A 3 34.08 -11.08 30.04
C ARG A 3 32.71 -11.26 29.39
N ILE A 4 31.96 -10.17 29.27
CA ILE A 4 30.82 -10.05 28.36
C ILE A 4 31.40 -10.29 26.96
N GLY A 5 31.07 -11.44 26.39
CA GLY A 5 31.33 -11.72 24.98
C GLY A 5 30.56 -10.71 24.15
N ASP A 6 31.29 -9.95 23.35
CA ASP A 6 30.77 -9.14 22.25
C ASP A 6 29.93 -10.05 21.35
N ARG A 7 28.61 -9.97 21.48
CA ARG A 7 27.68 -10.65 20.57
C ARG A 7 27.51 -9.75 19.36
N GLY A 8 28.27 -10.04 18.30
CA GLY A 8 28.03 -9.48 16.98
C GLY A 8 26.57 -9.64 16.53
N PRO A 9 26.10 -8.80 15.60
CA PRO A 9 24.70 -8.73 15.22
C PRO A 9 24.19 -10.08 14.71
N ARG A 10 23.04 -10.53 15.25
CA ARG A 10 22.39 -11.78 14.84
C ARG A 10 21.96 -11.67 13.37
N PRO A 11 22.28 -12.66 12.51
CA PRO A 11 21.74 -12.69 11.16
C PRO A 11 20.22 -12.90 11.28
N GLY A 12 19.44 -11.95 10.75
CA GLY A 12 17.96 -11.97 10.82
C GLY A 12 17.32 -10.82 11.60
N GLY A 13 18.05 -9.78 11.98
CA GLY A 13 17.42 -8.55 12.50
C GLY A 13 16.61 -7.86 11.41
N ALA A 14 15.31 -7.66 11.62
CA ALA A 14 14.48 -6.87 10.73
C ALA A 14 15.09 -5.47 10.57
N CYS A 15 15.49 -5.12 9.34
CA CYS A 15 16.01 -3.80 9.02
C CYS A 15 14.82 -2.86 8.80
N MET A 16 14.57 -1.95 9.74
CA MET A 16 13.58 -0.90 9.58
C MET A 16 14.23 0.31 8.91
N ARG A 17 13.69 0.74 7.76
CA ARG A 17 14.13 1.93 7.04
C ARG A 17 12.96 2.90 6.91
N VAL A 18 13.15 4.12 7.39
CA VAL A 18 12.22 5.22 7.16
C VAL A 18 12.63 5.95 5.88
N HIS A 19 11.66 6.31 5.04
CA HIS A 19 11.85 7.11 3.83
C HIS A 19 10.83 8.24 3.76
N SER A 20 11.10 9.24 2.91
CA SER A 20 10.21 10.38 2.67
C SER A 20 9.34 10.23 1.42
N GLY A 21 9.51 9.14 0.66
CA GLY A 21 8.68 8.81 -0.51
C GLY A 21 7.29 8.26 -0.17
N ALA A 22 6.46 8.07 -1.19
CA ALA A 22 5.16 7.39 -1.06
C ALA A 22 5.34 5.91 -0.68
N MET A 23 4.30 5.29 -0.10
CA MET A 23 4.38 3.90 0.39
C MET A 23 4.81 2.91 -0.70
N GLU A 24 4.33 3.12 -1.93
CA GLU A 24 4.64 2.28 -3.09
C GLU A 24 5.99 2.59 -3.76
N SER A 25 6.73 3.59 -3.27
CA SER A 25 7.99 4.02 -3.90
C SER A 25 9.14 3.00 -3.73
N PRO A 26 9.32 2.36 -2.56
CA PRO A 26 10.32 1.31 -2.41
C PRO A 26 9.88 0.01 -3.09
N THR A 27 10.86 -0.76 -3.57
CA THR A 27 10.64 -2.17 -3.91
C THR A 27 10.33 -2.95 -2.64
N ALA A 28 9.15 -3.53 -2.53
CA ALA A 28 8.70 -4.33 -1.39
C ALA A 28 7.85 -5.51 -1.86
N ASP A 29 7.81 -6.58 -1.05
CA ASP A 29 6.99 -7.76 -1.33
C ASP A 29 5.49 -7.49 -1.19
N ALA A 30 5.12 -6.50 -0.37
CA ALA A 30 3.74 -6.09 -0.13
C ALA A 30 3.66 -4.63 0.33
N PHE A 31 2.49 -4.02 0.08
CA PHE A 31 2.10 -2.70 0.60
C PHE A 31 0.82 -2.84 1.42
N VAL A 32 0.60 -1.92 2.35
CA VAL A 32 -0.57 -1.93 3.24
C VAL A 32 -1.58 -0.88 2.77
N ASN A 33 -2.80 -1.31 2.47
CA ASN A 33 -3.92 -0.39 2.31
C ASN A 33 -4.42 0.05 3.69
N PHE A 34 -4.50 1.35 3.96
CA PHE A 34 -5.17 1.90 5.14
C PHE A 34 -6.68 1.92 4.91
N ALA A 35 -7.24 0.71 4.81
CA ALA A 35 -8.61 0.48 4.39
C ALA A 35 -9.62 0.98 5.42
N ASN A 36 -10.75 1.49 4.93
CA ASN A 36 -11.96 1.56 5.74
C ASN A 36 -12.47 0.15 6.08
N GLN A 37 -13.23 0.02 7.17
CA GLN A 37 -13.88 -1.25 7.52
C GLN A 37 -14.78 -1.75 6.38
N ASN A 38 -15.53 -0.86 5.73
CA ASN A 38 -16.19 -1.21 4.49
C ASN A 38 -15.15 -1.20 3.37
N PHE A 39 -14.79 -2.38 2.86
CA PHE A 39 -13.67 -2.48 1.93
C PHE A 39 -13.92 -1.58 0.73
N GLY A 40 -12.91 -0.75 0.44
CA GLY A 40 -12.82 0.25 -0.62
C GLY A 40 -13.72 1.48 -0.51
N TYR A 41 -13.59 2.37 -1.49
CA TYR A 41 -14.18 3.70 -1.38
C TYR A 41 -15.69 3.69 -1.65
N GLY A 42 -16.51 3.76 -0.58
CA GLY A 42 -17.97 3.85 -0.70
C GLY A 42 -18.47 5.07 -1.51
N LYS A 43 -17.60 6.06 -1.76
CA LYS A 43 -17.80 7.19 -2.67
C LYS A 43 -16.42 7.78 -3.03
N PHE A 44 -16.25 8.30 -4.25
CA PHE A 44 -15.16 9.23 -4.55
C PHE A 44 -15.37 10.52 -3.76
N ILE A 45 -14.93 10.54 -2.51
CA ILE A 45 -14.90 11.74 -1.69
C ILE A 45 -13.65 12.53 -2.04
N GLY A 46 -13.76 13.86 -2.00
CA GLY A 46 -12.65 14.78 -2.30
C GLY A 46 -11.46 14.64 -1.35
N SER A 47 -11.52 13.74 -0.38
CA SER A 47 -10.40 13.41 0.50
C SER A 47 -9.27 12.71 -0.25
N CYS A 48 -9.51 11.98 -1.35
CA CYS A 48 -8.45 11.33 -2.17
C CYS A 48 -7.23 10.89 -1.34
N THR A 49 -7.51 10.09 -0.31
CA THR A 49 -6.52 9.62 0.65
C THR A 49 -5.86 8.34 0.15
N GLN A 50 -5.00 7.73 0.95
CA GLN A 50 -4.16 6.61 0.54
C GLN A 50 -4.94 5.42 -0.07
N GLU A 51 -6.09 5.04 0.51
CA GLU A 51 -6.93 3.97 -0.02
C GLU A 51 -7.49 4.31 -1.42
N GLU A 52 -8.10 5.49 -1.57
CA GLU A 52 -8.67 5.91 -2.86
C GLU A 52 -7.61 6.01 -3.95
N ILE A 53 -6.44 6.57 -3.61
CA ILE A 53 -5.33 6.71 -4.56
C ILE A 53 -4.84 5.34 -5.01
N LEU A 54 -4.65 4.39 -4.08
CA LEU A 54 -4.18 3.05 -4.40
C LEU A 54 -5.19 2.31 -5.28
N GLN A 55 -6.48 2.38 -4.95
CA GLN A 55 -7.55 1.75 -5.72
C GLN A 55 -7.78 2.40 -7.09
N MET A 56 -7.52 3.70 -7.24
CA MET A 56 -7.54 4.38 -8.53
C MET A 56 -6.35 4.01 -9.41
N CYS A 57 -5.19 3.80 -8.82
CA CYS A 57 -4.00 3.37 -9.55
C CYS A 57 -4.05 1.87 -9.89
N CYS A 58 -4.71 1.06 -9.07
CA CYS A 58 -4.83 -0.40 -9.19
C CYS A 58 -6.31 -0.83 -9.21
N PRO A 59 -7.09 -0.49 -10.26
CA PRO A 59 -8.54 -0.70 -10.29
C PRO A 59 -8.99 -2.16 -10.17
N GLU A 60 -8.12 -3.13 -10.46
CA GLU A 60 -8.39 -4.57 -10.25
C GLU A 60 -8.72 -4.88 -8.78
N MET A 61 -8.18 -4.10 -7.82
CA MET A 61 -8.50 -4.25 -6.39
C MET A 61 -9.99 -3.99 -6.09
N ASN A 62 -10.67 -3.20 -6.92
CA ASN A 62 -12.07 -2.81 -6.70
C ASN A 62 -13.05 -3.96 -6.93
N VAL A 63 -12.63 -5.08 -7.52
CA VAL A 63 -13.46 -6.28 -7.58
C VAL A 63 -13.82 -6.77 -6.17
N GLY A 64 -12.93 -6.56 -5.18
CA GLY A 64 -13.21 -6.88 -3.78
C GLY A 64 -14.39 -6.11 -3.19
N LEU A 65 -14.71 -4.91 -3.71
CA LEU A 65 -15.90 -4.14 -3.32
C LEU A 65 -17.18 -4.95 -3.54
N LEU A 66 -17.24 -5.68 -4.66
CA LEU A 66 -18.41 -6.46 -5.05
C LEU A 66 -18.57 -7.74 -4.22
N LEU A 67 -17.49 -8.20 -3.60
CA LEU A 67 -17.43 -9.52 -2.97
C LEU A 67 -17.51 -9.49 -1.44
N TYR A 68 -16.93 -8.48 -0.80
CA TYR A 68 -16.67 -8.54 0.65
C TYR A 68 -17.49 -7.56 1.49
N GLY A 69 -17.82 -6.36 1.00
CA GLY A 69 -18.52 -5.34 1.80
C GLY A 69 -17.78 -4.99 3.10
N ALA A 70 -18.48 -5.03 4.24
CA ALA A 70 -17.92 -4.71 5.55
C ALA A 70 -17.04 -5.85 6.10
N MET A 71 -15.78 -5.53 6.39
CA MET A 71 -14.81 -6.43 7.00
C MET A 71 -15.07 -6.57 8.52
N PRO A 72 -15.15 -7.80 9.05
CA PRO A 72 -15.10 -8.05 10.49
C PRO A 72 -13.77 -7.60 11.12
N ASP A 73 -13.79 -7.31 12.43
CA ASP A 73 -12.64 -6.77 13.18
C ASP A 73 -11.38 -7.66 13.10
N GLU A 74 -11.56 -8.98 13.03
CA GLU A 74 -10.47 -9.96 12.96
C GLU A 74 -10.17 -10.44 11.53
N SER A 75 -10.59 -9.68 10.52
CA SER A 75 -10.40 -10.03 9.11
C SER A 75 -9.45 -9.09 8.38
N VAL A 76 -8.82 -9.63 7.34
CA VAL A 76 -7.96 -8.86 6.43
C VAL A 76 -8.22 -9.30 5.00
N VAL A 77 -8.08 -8.37 4.07
CA VAL A 77 -8.14 -8.66 2.63
C VAL A 77 -6.72 -8.65 2.07
N LEU A 78 -6.29 -9.79 1.53
CA LEU A 78 -5.04 -9.91 0.79
C LEU A 78 -5.35 -9.87 -0.70
N VAL A 79 -4.69 -8.95 -1.41
CA VAL A 79 -4.84 -8.80 -2.85
C VAL A 79 -3.50 -9.07 -3.53
N HIS A 80 -3.50 -9.99 -4.49
CA HIS A 80 -2.32 -10.40 -5.23
C HIS A 80 -2.53 -10.20 -6.73
N GLY A 81 -1.43 -9.99 -7.47
CA GLY A 81 -1.46 -9.88 -8.93
C GLY A 81 -2.15 -8.64 -9.48
N CYS A 82 -2.49 -7.65 -8.63
CA CYS A 82 -3.07 -6.40 -9.09
C CYS A 82 -2.02 -5.53 -9.77
N ARG A 83 -2.31 -5.11 -10.99
CA ARG A 83 -1.45 -4.21 -11.76
C ARG A 83 -1.75 -2.77 -11.43
N ARG A 84 -0.69 -1.96 -11.41
CA ARG A 84 -0.79 -0.50 -11.39
C ARG A 84 -0.87 0.04 -12.81
N TYR A 85 -1.91 0.81 -13.09
CA TYR A 85 -2.19 1.38 -14.41
C TYR A 85 -1.90 2.87 -14.51
N SER A 86 -1.86 3.58 -13.39
CA SER A 86 -1.76 5.04 -13.35
C SER A 86 -0.65 5.51 -12.43
N ARG A 87 0.02 6.59 -12.83
CA ARG A 87 0.83 7.43 -11.94
C ARG A 87 0.00 8.58 -11.41
N TYR A 88 0.37 9.11 -10.25
CA TYR A 88 -0.23 10.31 -9.69
C TYR A 88 0.82 11.22 -9.07
N ARG A 89 0.40 12.45 -8.78
CA ARG A 89 1.11 13.39 -7.91
C ARG A 89 0.10 14.08 -6.99
N GLY A 90 0.60 14.68 -5.92
CA GLY A 90 -0.24 15.35 -4.94
C GLY A 90 -1.04 14.38 -4.08
N TYR A 91 -1.83 14.94 -3.16
CA TYR A 91 -2.61 14.22 -2.17
C TYR A 91 -3.79 15.12 -1.75
N LEU A 92 -4.90 14.54 -1.28
CA LEU A 92 -6.13 15.29 -1.01
C LEU A 92 -6.55 16.16 -2.21
N ASN A 93 -6.75 17.46 -1.99
CA ASN A 93 -7.23 18.43 -2.97
C ASN A 93 -6.25 18.69 -4.13
N ASP A 94 -4.96 18.39 -3.94
CA ASP A 94 -3.94 18.58 -4.97
C ASP A 94 -3.65 17.29 -5.76
N PHE A 95 -4.43 16.23 -5.52
CA PHE A 95 -4.30 14.98 -6.27
C PHE A 95 -4.51 15.21 -7.77
N GLN A 96 -3.57 14.70 -8.57
CA GLN A 96 -3.61 14.79 -10.02
C GLN A 96 -3.10 13.50 -10.65
N TYR A 97 -3.83 13.03 -11.64
CA TYR A 97 -3.36 11.99 -12.55
C TYR A 97 -2.09 12.46 -13.27
N ALA A 98 -1.04 11.63 -13.24
CA ALA A 98 0.29 11.94 -13.79
C ALA A 98 0.64 11.09 -15.02
N GLY A 99 -0.36 10.51 -15.68
CA GLY A 99 -0.18 9.67 -16.87
C GLY A 99 -0.21 8.17 -16.56
N PRO A 100 -0.11 7.33 -17.60
CA PRO A 100 -0.12 5.88 -17.42
C PRO A 100 1.11 5.44 -16.64
N GLN A 101 0.97 4.33 -15.92
CA GLN A 101 2.11 3.60 -15.40
C GLN A 101 2.92 3.09 -16.59
N GLU A 102 4.20 3.42 -16.62
CA GLU A 102 5.12 2.86 -17.60
C GLU A 102 5.33 1.38 -17.24
N SER A 103 5.19 0.49 -18.22
CA SER A 103 5.48 -0.92 -18.04
C SER A 103 6.95 -1.08 -17.71
N GLY A 104 7.27 -1.32 -16.43
CA GLY A 104 8.44 -2.11 -16.11
C GLY A 104 8.16 -3.52 -16.60
N GLU A 105 9.10 -4.11 -17.35
CA GLU A 105 9.02 -5.50 -17.81
C GLU A 105 8.62 -6.42 -16.65
N GLU A 106 7.63 -7.29 -16.91
CA GLU A 106 7.08 -8.27 -15.96
C GLU A 106 8.14 -9.17 -15.32
#